data_AF-A0A964V5U0-F1
#
_entry.id   AF-A0A964V5U0-F1
#
_cell.length_a   1.000
_cell.length_b   1.000
_cell.length_c   1.000
_cell.angle_alpha   90.00
_cell.angle_beta   90.00
_cell.angle_gamma   90.00
#
_symmetry.space_group_name_H-M   'P 1'
#
loop_
_entity.id
_entity.type
_entity.pdbx_description
1 polymer ?
#
loop_
_entity_poly.entity_id
_entity_poly.type
_entity_poly.pdbx_seq_one_letter_code
_entity_poly.pdbx_strand_id
1 'polypeptide(L)'
;MREESATGMVRRGRSIDIWTHHSRGSGPARQPVRSRPHRRESMLTLLLRTNADPESLVAPARHVIQASDPTVPISQVSTMEAIVSTSVARERFSMMLLVLFAGVALVLAAVGVYGVISYGVSQRTAEFGVRAAMGAEPEDVLGLILKQGAMLAAVGIGLGLLGAGLLSRVMASQLYGVGATDPATYAAVAAALFAVALAAVYIPARRAAHLDPIVALSGDSRTSAR
;
A
#
# COMPACT_ATOMS: atom_id res chain seq x y z
N MET A 1 -53.29 82.63 11.27
CA MET A 1 -53.16 82.26 9.85
C MET A 1 -52.38 80.95 9.83
N ARG A 2 -53.06 79.80 9.69
CA ARG A 2 -53.22 79.00 8.45
C ARG A 2 -51.85 78.55 7.91
N GLU A 3 -51.48 77.28 7.76
CA GLU A 3 -52.14 75.97 7.54
C GLU A 3 -51.25 74.86 8.16
N GLU A 4 -51.76 73.90 8.94
CA GLU A 4 -52.17 72.55 8.50
C GLU A 4 -51.46 71.95 7.27
N SER A 5 -50.59 70.98 7.51
CA SER A 5 -50.46 69.78 6.67
C SER A 5 -49.87 68.64 7.47
N ALA A 6 -50.77 67.76 7.90
CA ALA A 6 -50.47 66.43 8.38
C ALA A 6 -50.09 65.49 7.23
N THR A 7 -49.52 64.33 7.60
CA THR A 7 -49.58 63.02 6.92
C THR A 7 -48.23 62.51 6.43
N GLY A 8 -47.71 61.51 7.13
CA GLY A 8 -46.50 60.78 6.72
C GLY A 8 -45.89 59.91 7.81
N MET A 9 -46.72 59.10 8.47
CA MET A 9 -46.28 58.11 9.45
C MET A 9 -45.68 56.90 8.73
N VAL A 10 -44.34 56.80 8.66
CA VAL A 10 -43.64 55.55 8.32
C VAL A 10 -42.64 55.21 9.43
N ARG A 11 -42.85 54.00 9.94
CA ARG A 11 -42.24 53.35 11.10
C ARG A 11 -40.71 53.45 11.22
N ARG A 12 -40.31 53.74 12.46
CA ARG A 12 -39.08 53.33 13.17
C ARG A 12 -38.32 52.15 12.56
N GLY A 13 -37.02 52.36 12.34
CA GLY A 13 -36.02 51.31 12.20
C GLY A 13 -34.60 51.85 12.31
N ARG A 14 -34.10 52.00 13.55
CA ARG A 14 -32.67 52.08 13.96
C ARG A 14 -31.70 52.81 13.01
N SER A 15 -31.31 54.03 13.35
CA SER A 15 -29.95 54.52 13.05
C SER A 15 -29.38 55.15 14.31
N ILE A 16 -28.40 54.45 14.86
CA ILE A 16 -27.59 54.86 16.00
C ILE A 16 -26.67 56.00 15.56
N ASP A 17 -26.61 57.02 16.41
CA ASP A 17 -25.74 58.19 16.30
C ASP A 17 -24.28 57.78 16.17
N ILE A 18 -23.58 58.31 15.16
CA ILE A 18 -22.12 58.27 15.09
C ILE A 18 -21.62 59.69 15.36
N TRP A 19 -21.47 60.00 16.64
CA TRP A 19 -20.64 61.13 17.08
C TRP A 19 -19.19 60.66 17.14
N THR A 20 -18.35 61.34 16.38
CA THR A 20 -16.91 61.10 16.26
C THR A 20 -16.18 61.53 17.53
N HIS A 21 -15.57 60.58 18.25
CA HIS A 21 -14.47 60.88 19.15
C HIS A 21 -13.14 60.46 18.51
N HIS A 22 -12.34 61.47 18.18
CA HIS A 22 -10.93 61.30 17.89
C HIS A 22 -10.21 60.81 19.15
N SER A 23 -9.73 59.57 19.13
CA SER A 23 -8.69 59.10 20.06
C SER A 23 -7.48 58.66 19.26
N ARG A 24 -6.40 59.44 19.43
CA ARG A 24 -5.04 59.09 19.06
C ARG A 24 -4.68 57.77 19.75
N GLY A 25 -4.51 56.72 18.97
CA GLY A 25 -3.93 55.46 19.40
C GLY A 25 -2.92 55.02 18.35
N SER A 26 -1.64 55.08 18.72
CA SER A 26 -0.49 54.59 17.96
C SER A 26 -0.60 53.08 17.71
N GLY A 27 -1.24 52.70 16.60
CA GLY A 27 -1.13 51.36 16.03
C GLY A 27 0.14 51.27 15.17
N PRO A 28 0.85 50.13 15.14
CA PRO A 28 2.05 50.00 14.34
C PRO A 28 1.73 50.33 12.90
N ALA A 29 2.60 51.12 12.28
CA ALA A 29 2.51 51.54 10.89
C ALA A 29 2.02 50.38 10.03
N ARG A 30 0.81 50.52 9.46
CA ARG A 30 0.34 49.62 8.43
C ARG A 30 1.34 49.74 7.30
N GLN A 31 2.29 48.80 7.25
CA GLN A 31 3.18 48.64 6.12
C GLN A 31 2.26 48.61 4.89
N PRO A 32 2.53 49.38 3.84
CA PRO A 32 1.85 49.14 2.59
C PRO A 32 2.12 47.68 2.27
N VAL A 33 1.07 46.86 2.33
CA VAL A 33 1.09 45.53 1.73
C VAL A 33 1.34 45.83 0.27
N ARG A 34 2.62 45.87 -0.10
CA ARG A 34 3.08 45.87 -1.47
C ARG A 34 2.55 44.55 -1.96
N SER A 35 1.34 44.59 -2.52
CA SER A 35 0.75 43.54 -3.32
C SER A 35 1.79 43.26 -4.39
N ARG A 36 2.68 42.31 -4.09
CA ARG A 36 3.54 41.70 -5.10
C ARG A 36 2.51 41.23 -6.12
N PRO A 37 2.52 41.77 -7.35
CA PRO A 37 1.60 41.28 -8.35
C PRO A 37 1.82 39.77 -8.35
N HIS A 38 0.74 39.04 -8.12
CA HIS A 38 0.68 37.62 -8.43
C HIS A 38 0.89 37.57 -9.95
N ARG A 39 2.13 37.71 -10.41
CA ARG A 39 2.55 37.30 -11.74
C ARG A 39 2.22 35.83 -11.72
N ARG A 40 1.07 35.49 -12.29
CA ARG A 40 0.93 34.22 -12.99
C ARG A 40 2.09 34.21 -13.98
N GLU A 41 3.24 33.74 -13.53
CA GLU A 41 4.19 33.10 -14.42
C GLU A 41 3.41 31.92 -14.96
N SER A 42 2.71 32.18 -16.07
CA SER A 42 2.15 31.12 -16.87
C SER A 42 3.37 30.38 -17.38
N MET A 43 3.77 29.34 -16.64
CA MET A 43 4.77 28.39 -17.12
C MET A 43 4.15 27.73 -18.35
N LEU A 44 4.44 28.30 -19.52
CA LEU A 44 4.07 27.72 -20.79
C LEU A 44 4.87 26.43 -20.93
N THR A 45 4.22 25.30 -20.69
CA THR A 45 4.85 23.98 -20.84
C THR A 45 4.69 23.53 -22.28
N LEU A 46 5.78 23.52 -23.04
CA LEU A 46 5.78 23.04 -24.42
C LEU A 46 6.21 21.57 -24.45
N LEU A 47 5.32 20.68 -24.87
CA LEU A 47 5.58 19.25 -25.04
C LEU A 47 5.95 18.99 -26.50
N LEU A 48 7.21 18.61 -26.74
CA LEU A 48 7.65 18.15 -28.06
C LEU A 48 7.69 16.63 -28.08
N ARG A 49 6.98 16.01 -29.03
CA ARG A 49 7.06 14.58 -29.31
C ARG A 49 7.99 14.38 -30.50
N THR A 50 8.95 13.46 -30.35
CA THR A 50 9.96 13.16 -31.36
C THR A 50 10.32 11.67 -31.32
N ASN A 51 10.72 11.13 -32.47
CA ASN A 51 11.28 9.77 -32.60
C ASN A 51 12.81 9.76 -32.61
N ALA A 52 13.45 10.92 -32.63
CA ALA A 52 14.91 11.07 -32.53
C ALA A 52 15.34 11.31 -31.07
N ASP A 53 16.65 11.25 -30.80
CA ASP A 53 17.19 11.51 -29.47
C ASP A 53 16.70 12.88 -28.92
N PRO A 54 15.93 12.92 -27.82
CA PRO A 54 15.37 14.14 -27.26
C PRO A 54 16.42 15.20 -26.93
N GLU A 55 17.63 14.79 -26.53
CA GLU A 55 18.72 15.72 -26.19
C GLU A 55 19.24 16.46 -27.42
N SER A 56 19.26 15.79 -28.57
CA SER A 56 19.70 16.38 -29.84
C SER A 56 18.77 17.49 -30.37
N LEU A 57 17.51 17.52 -29.90
CA LEU A 57 16.48 18.45 -30.34
C LEU A 57 16.33 19.67 -29.43
N VAL A 58 17.02 19.70 -28.29
CA VAL A 58 16.99 20.80 -27.33
C VAL A 58 17.53 22.09 -27.96
N ALA A 59 18.70 22.03 -28.60
CA ALA A 59 19.34 23.20 -29.18
C ALA A 59 18.57 23.77 -30.39
N PRO A 60 18.12 22.96 -31.37
CA PRO A 60 17.26 23.43 -32.47
C PRO A 60 15.94 24.03 -31.99
N ALA A 61 15.25 23.39 -31.04
CA ALA A 61 13.98 23.88 -30.51
C ALA A 61 14.16 25.22 -29.78
N ARG A 62 15.22 25.34 -28.97
CA ARG A 62 15.57 26.60 -28.29
C ARG A 62 15.81 27.73 -29.29
N HIS A 63 16.51 27.46 -30.39
CA HIS A 63 16.79 28.46 -31.42
C HIS A 63 15.51 28.97 -32.10
N VAL A 64 14.58 28.08 -32.44
CA VAL A 64 13.30 28.47 -33.04
C VAL A 64 12.44 29.30 -32.07
N ILE A 65 12.39 28.90 -30.80
CA ILE A 65 11.61 29.61 -29.78
C ILE A 65 12.20 31.02 -29.55
N GLN A 66 13.52 31.14 -29.41
CA GLN A 66 14.19 32.42 -29.24
C GLN A 66 14.08 33.34 -30.47
N ALA A 67 14.04 32.77 -31.67
CA ALA A 67 13.80 33.54 -32.89
C ALA A 67 12.37 34.09 -32.98
N SER A 68 11.38 33.38 -32.41
CA SER A 68 9.99 33.83 -32.36
C SER A 68 9.70 34.84 -31.23
N ASP A 69 10.26 34.62 -30.04
CA ASP A 69 10.11 35.53 -28.89
C ASP A 69 11.36 35.47 -27.98
N PRO A 70 12.23 36.49 -28.02
CA PRO A 70 13.45 36.55 -27.21
C PRO A 70 13.19 36.72 -25.70
N THR A 71 11.98 37.09 -25.30
CA THR A 71 11.66 37.41 -23.90
C THR A 71 11.22 36.20 -23.09
N VAL A 72 11.03 35.04 -23.72
CA VAL A 72 10.61 33.80 -23.05
C VAL A 72 11.81 33.13 -22.37
N PRO A 73 11.85 33.07 -21.03
CA PRO A 73 12.90 32.34 -20.33
C PRO A 73 12.67 30.83 -20.50
N ILE A 74 13.58 30.17 -21.22
CA ILE A 74 13.59 28.70 -21.31
C ILE A 74 14.26 28.15 -20.05
N SER A 75 13.46 27.93 -19.01
CA SER A 75 13.88 27.30 -17.76
C SER A 75 13.44 25.83 -17.74
N GLN A 76 14.37 24.94 -17.40
CA GLN A 76 14.20 23.49 -17.28
C GLN A 76 13.80 22.77 -18.58
N VAL A 77 14.81 22.40 -19.37
CA VAL A 77 14.65 21.39 -20.43
C VAL A 77 14.93 20.02 -19.81
N SER A 78 13.88 19.21 -19.66
CA SER A 78 13.99 17.83 -19.18
C SER A 78 13.26 16.92 -20.15
N THR A 79 13.85 15.76 -20.44
CA THR A 79 13.16 14.71 -21.19
C THR A 79 11.97 14.20 -20.38
N MET A 80 10.91 13.72 -21.05
CA MET A 80 9.81 13.09 -20.33
C MET A 80 10.28 11.88 -19.51
N GLU A 81 11.32 11.19 -19.97
CA GLU A 81 11.96 10.10 -19.23
C GLU A 81 12.60 10.58 -17.92
N ALA A 82 13.29 11.72 -17.92
CA ALA A 82 13.88 12.31 -16.70
C ALA A 82 12.81 12.80 -15.71
N ILE A 83 11.68 13.31 -16.20
CA ILE A 83 10.54 13.75 -15.36
C ILE A 83 9.81 12.55 -14.76
N VAL A 84 9.63 11.47 -15.54
CA VAL A 84 9.04 10.22 -15.05
C VAL A 84 9.99 9.56 -14.06
N SER A 85 11.30 9.50 -14.33
CA SER A 85 12.26 8.83 -13.43
C SER A 85 12.37 9.50 -12.07
N THR A 86 12.32 10.84 -12.01
CA THR A 86 12.30 11.60 -10.75
C THR A 86 10.97 11.48 -10.01
N SER A 87 9.84 11.37 -10.72
CA SER A 87 8.52 11.17 -10.10
C SER A 87 8.34 9.75 -9.53
N VAL A 88 8.88 8.75 -10.23
CA VAL A 88 8.76 7.32 -9.88
C VAL A 88 9.79 6.89 -8.82
N ALA A 89 10.82 7.70 -8.56
CA ALA A 89 11.85 7.37 -7.56
C ALA A 89 11.28 7.15 -6.15
N ARG A 90 10.35 8.02 -5.71
CA ARG A 90 9.69 7.88 -4.40
C ARG A 90 8.78 6.65 -4.34
N GLU A 91 8.05 6.37 -5.42
CA GLU A 91 7.18 5.20 -5.50
C GLU A 91 7.99 3.89 -5.50
N ARG A 92 9.09 3.83 -6.25
CA ARG A 92 10.01 2.68 -6.27
C ARG A 92 10.62 2.41 -4.90
N PHE A 93 11.00 3.44 -4.15
CA PHE A 93 11.52 3.28 -2.80
C PHE A 93 10.48 2.64 -1.86
N SER A 94 9.24 3.14 -1.87
CA SER A 94 8.13 2.55 -1.09
C SER A 94 7.83 1.12 -1.51
N MET A 95 7.82 0.84 -2.82
CA MET A 95 7.62 -0.51 -3.35
C MET A 95 8.72 -1.48 -2.91
N MET A 96 9.99 -1.07 -2.95
CA MET A 96 11.11 -1.88 -2.46
C MET A 96 10.97 -2.21 -0.96
N LEU A 97 10.57 -1.24 -0.14
CA LEU A 97 10.34 -1.46 1.28
C LEU A 97 9.17 -2.43 1.53
N LEU A 98 8.07 -2.28 0.77
CA LEU A 98 6.93 -3.21 0.84
C LEU A 98 7.32 -4.63 0.42
N VAL A 99 8.10 -4.78 -0.65
CA VAL A 99 8.61 -6.09 -1.09
C VAL A 99 9.51 -6.70 -0.02
N LEU A 100 10.38 -5.91 0.62
CA LEU A 100 11.22 -6.39 1.72
C LEU A 100 10.38 -6.87 2.91
N PHE A 101 9.39 -6.08 3.35
CA PHE A 101 8.51 -6.48 4.44
C PHE A 101 7.65 -7.69 4.09
N ALA A 102 7.14 -7.76 2.86
CA ALA A 102 6.43 -8.93 2.37
C ALA A 102 7.32 -10.18 2.41
N GLY A 103 8.60 -10.05 2.00
CA GLY A 103 9.58 -11.12 2.08
C GLY A 103 9.83 -11.60 3.52
N VAL A 104 10.00 -10.68 4.46
CA VAL A 104 10.17 -11.02 5.89
C VAL A 104 8.90 -11.69 6.44
N ALA A 105 7.73 -11.15 6.14
CA ALA A 105 6.45 -11.74 6.55
C ALA A 105 6.26 -13.15 5.98
N LEU A 106 6.68 -13.39 4.73
CA LEU A 106 6.65 -14.69 4.08
C LEU A 106 7.55 -15.71 4.80
N VAL A 107 8.75 -15.31 5.18
CA VAL A 107 9.68 -16.15 5.96
C VAL A 107 9.08 -16.47 7.33
N LEU A 108 8.55 -15.47 8.04
CA LEU A 108 7.91 -15.67 9.34
C LEU A 108 6.69 -16.60 9.24
N ALA A 109 5.87 -16.44 8.19
CA ALA A 109 4.75 -17.32 7.93
C ALA A 109 5.23 -18.77 7.68
N ALA A 110 6.27 -18.97 6.87
CA ALA A 110 6.84 -20.28 6.62
C ALA A 110 7.37 -20.94 7.90
N VAL A 111 8.06 -20.17 8.76
CA VAL A 111 8.54 -20.65 10.07
C VAL A 111 7.37 -21.01 10.99
N GLY A 112 6.31 -20.19 11.02
CA GLY A 112 5.11 -20.47 11.81
C GLY A 112 4.39 -21.74 11.35
N VAL A 113 4.19 -21.91 10.04
CA VAL A 113 3.60 -23.12 9.45
C VAL A 113 4.46 -24.34 9.75
N TYR A 114 5.78 -24.24 9.58
CA TYR A 114 6.71 -25.31 9.95
C TYR A 114 6.58 -25.68 11.42
N GLY A 115 6.53 -24.70 12.32
CA GLY A 115 6.41 -24.92 13.77
C GLY A 115 5.12 -25.63 14.15
N VAL A 116 3.97 -25.15 13.65
CA VAL A 116 2.64 -25.74 13.93
C VAL A 116 2.58 -27.18 13.41
N ILE A 117 3.04 -27.43 12.19
CA ILE A 117 3.00 -28.75 11.58
C ILE A 117 4.02 -29.69 12.25
N SER A 118 5.25 -29.25 12.48
CA SER A 118 6.27 -30.06 13.16
C SER A 118 5.83 -30.45 14.56
N TYR A 119 5.15 -29.55 15.29
CA TYR A 119 4.61 -29.86 16.60
C TYR A 119 3.48 -30.90 16.53
N GLY A 120 2.54 -30.71 15.58
CA GLY A 120 1.45 -31.67 15.35
C GLY A 120 1.94 -33.05 14.92
N VAL A 121 2.99 -33.11 14.10
CA VAL A 121 3.67 -34.35 13.71
C VAL A 121 4.27 -35.03 14.93
N SER A 122 5.02 -34.30 15.76
CA SER A 122 5.64 -34.86 16.97
C SER A 122 4.62 -35.48 17.92
N GLN A 123 3.45 -34.86 18.10
CA GLN A 123 2.36 -35.41 18.92
C GLN A 123 1.75 -36.69 18.34
N ARG A 124 1.75 -36.87 17.01
CA ARG A 124 1.15 -38.01 16.31
C ARG A 124 2.15 -39.09 15.91
N THR A 125 3.42 -38.95 16.31
CA THR A 125 4.49 -39.91 15.98
C THR A 125 4.13 -41.35 16.36
N ALA A 126 3.47 -41.56 17.50
CA ALA A 126 3.03 -42.88 17.93
C ALA A 126 1.98 -43.50 16.98
N GLU A 127 1.00 -42.71 16.52
CA GLU A 127 0.00 -43.16 15.56
C GLU A 127 0.63 -43.50 14.19
N PHE A 128 1.60 -42.69 13.76
CA PHE A 128 2.35 -42.96 12.53
C PHE A 128 3.22 -44.21 12.66
N GLY A 129 3.83 -44.45 13.82
CA GLY A 129 4.60 -45.66 14.12
C GLY A 129 3.76 -46.94 14.11
N VAL A 130 2.54 -46.89 14.65
CA VAL A 130 1.60 -48.03 14.59
C VAL A 130 1.17 -48.31 13.15
N ARG A 131 0.86 -47.28 12.35
CA ARG A 131 0.56 -47.45 10.92
C ARG A 131 1.75 -48.04 10.15
N ALA A 132 2.96 -47.54 10.39
CA ALA A 132 4.18 -48.06 9.75
C ALA A 132 4.44 -49.54 10.14
N ALA A 133 4.19 -49.91 11.40
CA ALA A 133 4.29 -51.30 11.85
C ALA A 133 3.24 -52.23 11.21
N MET A 134 2.09 -51.69 10.79
CA MET A 134 1.06 -52.41 10.01
C MET A 134 1.35 -52.42 8.49
N GLY A 135 2.51 -51.91 8.05
CA GLY A 135 2.93 -51.93 6.65
C GLY A 135 2.50 -50.70 5.83
N ALA A 136 2.13 -49.59 6.47
CA ALA A 136 1.84 -48.35 5.75
C ALA A 136 3.08 -47.81 5.05
N GLU A 137 2.90 -47.35 3.81
CA GLU A 137 3.98 -46.82 3.00
C GLU A 137 4.32 -45.38 3.45
N PRO A 138 5.59 -44.94 3.39
CA PRO A 138 5.98 -43.58 3.75
C PRO A 138 5.19 -42.49 3.01
N GLU A 139 4.70 -42.81 1.81
CA GLU A 139 3.87 -41.93 0.97
C GLU A 139 2.50 -41.63 1.59
N ASP A 140 1.90 -42.58 2.30
CA ASP A 140 0.61 -42.39 2.98
C ASP A 140 0.71 -41.36 4.10
N VAL A 141 1.80 -41.43 4.87
CA VAL A 141 2.09 -40.49 5.97
C VAL A 141 2.39 -39.09 5.40
N LEU A 142 3.20 -39.04 4.34
CA LEU A 142 3.53 -37.80 3.65
C LEU A 142 2.26 -37.11 3.11
N GLY A 143 1.40 -37.85 2.41
CA GLY A 143 0.15 -37.34 1.84
C GLY A 143 -0.82 -36.83 2.90
N LEU A 144 -0.91 -37.50 4.05
CA LEU A 144 -1.77 -37.08 5.16
C LEU A 144 -1.32 -35.75 5.76
N ILE A 145 -0.01 -35.58 6.01
CA ILE A 145 0.55 -34.33 6.55
C ILE A 145 0.44 -33.20 5.53
N LEU A 146 0.73 -33.46 4.25
CA LEU A 146 0.58 -32.47 3.19
C LEU A 146 -0.88 -32.02 3.04
N LYS A 147 -1.86 -32.94 3.14
CA LYS A 147 -3.28 -32.59 3.09
C LYS A 147 -3.69 -31.72 4.27
N GLN A 148 -3.18 -32.01 5.47
CA GLN A 148 -3.43 -31.19 6.66
C GLN A 148 -2.84 -29.78 6.50
N GLY A 149 -1.60 -29.69 6.00
CA GLY A 149 -0.95 -28.43 5.67
C GLY A 149 -1.68 -27.63 4.58
N ALA A 150 -2.10 -28.31 3.52
CA ALA A 150 -2.86 -27.72 2.42
C ALA A 150 -4.22 -27.16 2.89
N MET A 151 -4.92 -27.88 3.76
CA MET A 151 -6.19 -27.41 4.32
C MET A 151 -6.00 -26.18 5.21
N LEU A 152 -4.98 -26.18 6.06
CA LEU A 152 -4.64 -25.02 6.90
C LEU A 152 -4.27 -23.80 6.04
N ALA A 153 -3.46 -24.00 5.00
CA ALA A 153 -3.09 -22.96 4.05
C ALA A 153 -4.31 -22.42 3.29
N ALA A 154 -5.19 -23.30 2.79
CA ALA A 154 -6.39 -22.90 2.07
C ALA A 154 -7.34 -22.06 2.93
N VAL A 155 -7.55 -22.44 4.20
CA VAL A 155 -8.37 -21.66 5.14
C VAL A 155 -7.72 -20.30 5.43
N GLY A 156 -6.41 -20.28 5.72
CA GLY A 156 -5.68 -19.04 5.98
C GLY A 156 -5.70 -18.08 4.78
N ILE A 157 -5.48 -18.59 3.56
CA ILE A 157 -5.55 -17.81 2.32
C ILE A 157 -6.98 -17.32 2.10
N GLY A 158 -8.00 -18.16 2.27
CA GLY A 158 -9.40 -17.76 2.12
C GLY A 158 -9.77 -16.61 3.06
N LEU A 159 -9.40 -16.70 4.33
CA LEU A 159 -9.60 -15.63 5.31
C LEU A 159 -8.82 -14.36 4.95
N GLY A 160 -7.58 -14.50 4.49
CA GLY A 160 -6.74 -13.40 4.04
C GLY A 160 -7.32 -12.67 2.82
N LEU A 161 -7.81 -13.40 1.82
CA LEU A 161 -8.46 -12.83 0.63
C LEU A 161 -9.75 -12.08 1.00
N LEU A 162 -10.57 -12.64 1.89
CA LEU A 162 -11.76 -11.97 2.40
C LEU A 162 -11.41 -10.66 3.13
N GLY A 163 -10.42 -10.71 4.03
CA GLY A 163 -9.96 -9.52 4.75
C GLY A 163 -9.39 -8.46 3.82
N ALA A 164 -8.58 -8.86 2.85
CA ALA A 164 -8.01 -7.97 1.84
C ALA A 164 -9.11 -7.32 0.99
N GLY A 165 -10.10 -8.07 0.50
CA GLY A 165 -11.21 -7.52 -0.26
C GLY A 165 -12.05 -6.50 0.52
N LEU A 166 -12.31 -6.76 1.81
CA LEU A 166 -13.01 -5.83 2.68
C LEU A 166 -12.22 -4.52 2.88
N LEU A 167 -10.92 -4.63 3.16
CA LEU A 167 -10.07 -3.46 3.37
C LEU A 167 -9.91 -2.63 2.10
N SER A 168 -9.72 -3.29 0.95
CA SER A 168 -9.66 -2.63 -0.35
C SER A 168 -10.93 -1.84 -0.65
N ARG A 169 -12.10 -2.39 -0.31
CA ARG A 169 -13.38 -1.70 -0.46
C ARG A 169 -13.49 -0.45 0.40
N VAL A 170 -13.01 -0.51 1.65
CA VAL A 170 -12.96 0.65 2.54
C VAL A 170 -12.02 1.73 1.99
N MET A 171 -10.84 1.34 1.51
CA MET A 171 -9.89 2.28 0.90
C MET A 171 -10.45 2.94 -0.37
N ALA A 172 -11.11 2.18 -1.24
CA ALA A 172 -11.76 2.70 -2.44
C ALA A 172 -12.85 3.75 -2.13
N SER A 173 -13.52 3.64 -0.99
CA SER A 173 -14.52 4.64 -0.56
C SER A 173 -13.90 5.97 -0.10
N GLN A 174 -12.62 5.98 0.29
CA GLN A 174 -11.92 7.19 0.77
C GLN A 174 -11.09 7.89 -0.31
N LEU A 175 -10.69 7.18 -1.36
CA LEU A 175 -9.78 7.70 -2.39
C LEU A 175 -10.44 7.60 -3.77
N TYR A 176 -10.87 8.74 -4.31
CA TYR A 176 -11.41 8.83 -5.68
C TYR A 176 -10.36 8.33 -6.70
N GLY A 177 -10.70 7.28 -7.46
CA GLY A 177 -9.92 6.84 -8.62
C GLY A 177 -9.05 5.59 -8.45
N VAL A 178 -9.12 4.87 -7.32
CA VAL A 178 -8.42 3.58 -7.19
C VAL A 178 -9.22 2.48 -7.90
N GLY A 179 -8.75 2.10 -9.08
CA GLY A 179 -9.30 1.02 -9.88
C GLY A 179 -9.32 -0.31 -9.13
N ALA A 180 -10.44 -1.01 -9.27
CA ALA A 180 -10.82 -2.20 -8.53
C ALA A 180 -9.74 -3.30 -8.53
N THR A 181 -9.58 -3.91 -7.36
CA THR A 181 -9.01 -5.25 -7.11
C THR A 181 -8.71 -6.05 -8.39
N ASP A 182 -7.44 -6.09 -8.81
CA ASP A 182 -6.99 -6.90 -9.93
C ASP A 182 -7.02 -8.39 -9.56
N PRO A 183 -7.94 -9.20 -10.14
CA PRO A 183 -8.07 -10.61 -9.79
C PRO A 183 -6.79 -11.42 -10.07
N ALA A 184 -6.00 -11.01 -11.07
CA ALA A 184 -4.75 -11.68 -11.42
C ALA A 184 -3.72 -11.55 -10.28
N THR A 185 -3.61 -10.35 -9.69
CA THR A 185 -2.74 -10.12 -8.53
C THR A 185 -3.18 -10.95 -7.33
N TYR A 186 -4.47 -11.01 -7.00
CA TYR A 186 -4.96 -11.84 -5.89
C TYR A 186 -4.71 -13.33 -6.13
N ALA A 187 -4.93 -13.82 -7.36
CA ALA A 187 -4.66 -15.21 -7.72
C ALA A 187 -3.17 -15.55 -7.65
N ALA A 188 -2.30 -14.66 -8.14
CA ALA A 188 -0.85 -14.84 -8.09
C ALA A 188 -0.33 -14.89 -6.64
N VAL A 189 -0.81 -13.98 -5.77
CA VAL A 189 -0.46 -13.97 -4.35
C VAL A 189 -0.97 -15.22 -3.65
N ALA A 190 -2.22 -15.64 -3.89
CA ALA A 190 -2.76 -16.86 -3.32
C ALA A 190 -1.95 -18.09 -3.72
N ALA A 191 -1.60 -18.22 -5.01
CA ALA A 191 -0.76 -19.31 -5.51
C ALA A 191 0.64 -19.30 -4.90
N ALA A 192 1.27 -18.13 -4.81
CA ALA A 192 2.60 -17.97 -4.20
C ALA A 192 2.60 -18.35 -2.71
N LEU A 193 1.62 -17.86 -1.93
CA LEU A 193 1.46 -18.21 -0.51
C LEU A 193 1.19 -19.70 -0.33
N PHE A 194 0.37 -20.30 -1.18
CA PHE A 194 0.07 -21.74 -1.13
C PHE A 194 1.32 -22.58 -1.42
N ALA A 195 2.09 -22.22 -2.45
CA ALA A 195 3.34 -22.89 -2.78
C ALA A 195 4.36 -22.81 -1.63
N VAL A 196 4.49 -21.64 -1.00
CA VAL A 196 5.37 -21.45 0.17
C VAL A 196 4.90 -22.28 1.36
N ALA A 197 3.60 -22.33 1.63
CA ALA A 197 3.05 -23.16 2.69
C ALA A 197 3.36 -24.64 2.45
N LEU A 198 3.13 -25.15 1.23
CA LEU A 198 3.47 -26.54 0.89
C LEU A 198 4.97 -26.82 1.02
N ALA A 199 5.82 -25.89 0.57
CA ALA A 199 7.27 -26.02 0.73
C ALA A 199 7.69 -26.08 2.20
N ALA A 200 7.07 -25.26 3.06
CA ALA A 200 7.32 -25.27 4.50
C ALA A 200 6.88 -26.59 5.16
N VAL A 201 5.76 -27.17 4.70
CA VAL A 201 5.20 -28.44 5.22
C VAL A 201 5.97 -29.66 4.70
N TYR A 202 6.57 -29.59 3.52
CA TYR A 202 7.28 -30.71 2.91
C TYR A 202 8.44 -31.23 3.77
N ILE A 203 9.22 -30.33 4.39
CA ILE A 203 10.37 -30.71 5.23
C ILE A 203 9.96 -31.56 6.44
N PRO A 204 9.06 -31.09 7.34
CA PRO A 204 8.65 -31.89 8.50
C PRO A 204 7.87 -33.15 8.09
N ALA A 205 7.09 -33.10 7.00
CA ALA A 205 6.36 -34.25 6.50
C ALA A 205 7.29 -35.35 5.98
N ARG A 206 8.32 -35.00 5.21
CA ARG A 206 9.35 -35.94 4.76
C ARG A 206 10.15 -36.50 5.93
N ARG A 207 10.49 -35.66 6.92
CA ARG A 207 11.14 -36.14 8.16
C ARG A 207 10.28 -37.19 8.85
N ALA A 208 8.99 -36.94 9.03
CA ALA A 208 8.06 -37.87 9.68
C ALA A 208 7.94 -39.21 8.95
N ALA A 209 7.84 -39.17 7.61
CA ALA A 209 7.68 -40.36 6.77
C ALA A 209 8.91 -41.31 6.81
N HIS A 210 10.09 -40.79 7.16
CA HIS A 210 11.33 -41.56 7.25
C HIS A 210 11.79 -41.86 8.69
N LEU A 211 10.98 -41.55 9.71
CA LEU A 211 11.33 -41.91 11.10
C LEU A 211 11.20 -43.42 11.31
N ASP A 212 12.24 -44.05 11.85
CA ASP A 212 12.26 -45.50 12.12
C ASP A 212 11.19 -45.90 13.16
N PRO A 213 10.33 -46.89 12.86
CA PRO A 213 9.22 -47.32 13.73
C PRO A 213 9.67 -47.75 15.14
N ILE A 214 10.88 -48.31 15.25
CA ILE A 214 11.47 -48.75 16.52
C ILE A 214 11.75 -47.58 17.46
N VAL A 215 12.17 -46.43 16.94
CA VAL A 215 12.39 -45.22 17.76
C VAL A 215 11.05 -44.68 18.26
N ALA A 216 9.99 -44.75 17.45
CA ALA A 216 8.65 -44.31 17.82
C ALA A 216 8.03 -45.14 18.96
N LEU A 217 8.26 -46.47 18.99
CA LEU A 217 7.77 -47.36 20.06
C LEU A 217 8.63 -47.33 21.34
N SER A 218 9.92 -47.01 21.23
CA SER A 218 10.83 -47.03 22.39
C SER A 218 10.59 -45.91 23.41
N GLY A 219 9.85 -44.85 23.06
CA GLY A 219 9.51 -43.74 23.94
C GLY A 219 8.63 -44.11 25.15
N ASP A 220 7.85 -45.19 25.06
CA ASP A 220 6.89 -45.61 26.09
C ASP A 220 7.44 -46.71 27.04
N SER A 221 8.50 -47.39 26.64
CA SER A 221 9.03 -48.57 27.35
C SER A 221 9.82 -48.28 28.64
N ARG A 222 10.09 -47.01 28.98
CA ARG A 222 10.92 -46.66 30.16
C ARG A 222 10.15 -46.42 31.46
N THR A 223 8.83 -46.50 31.46
CA THR A 223 8.01 -46.11 32.63
C THR A 223 7.56 -47.28 33.51
N SER A 224 7.79 -48.54 33.12
CA SER A 224 7.32 -49.73 33.89
C SER A 224 8.33 -50.26 34.92
N ALA A 225 9.38 -49.51 35.27
CA ALA A 225 10.45 -49.98 36.16
C ALA A 225 10.61 -49.17 37.47
N ARG A 226 9.57 -48.48 37.94
CA ARG A 226 9.54 -47.86 39.28
C ARG A 226 8.23 -48.07 39.99
#